data_AF-C2EM61-F1
#
_entry.id   AF-C2EM61-F1
#
_cell.length_a   1.000
_cell.length_b   1.000
_cell.length_c   1.000
_cell.angle_alpha   90.00
_cell.angle_beta   90.00
_cell.angle_gamma   90.00
#
_symmetry.space_group_name_H-M   'P 1'
#
loop_
_entity.id
_entity.type
_entity.pdbx_description
1 polymer ?
#
loop_
_entity_poly.entity_id
_entity_poly.type
_entity_poly.pdbx_seq_one_letter_code
_entity_poly.pdbx_strand_id
1 'polypeptide(L)'
;EFLGYFTAWTYWAASIPYAVDSANEIIVDLGWALTGSKDFQDKIPTTMFAALTFVVFIVFIIVEHHFANSMEFLSSIGGGLMVIMTVLFVFLAFVGLAKSGGHMATQPFTWHTIIPNFNLHYWSTVGMLIYAMNGCELVAPYVTKMKKPKSDFPKAMIALAIMTAFLTILGSFALGIYFNAYHIPNDLKMNGAYYVFDMVGHQFGMGKLLLYVWAWTSLLFNCALVAVLLDAMTRMLISDTGDKYMPKFLRKKDKNGLPINGYILTVALSSFIMILGIFLPDMNDIFNWLLNLNSIVSPGVTCWIFYSFMRVRKNSAKYPSKYTYIKNDKLAWLVGLALLIVTAVATILGFAPQDVKQGSGLWWYELVINIVAVIVLIGLGAILPGIRRREEEYGTAFDKQQWIWMGILIIGSIILDVWLGSTKISMRIALIIIEAIIALLLTWLVGRRKPKDATK
;
A
#
# COMPACT_ATOMS: atom_id res chain seq x y z
N GLU A 1 -4.26 22.72 11.27
CA GLU A 1 -3.60 22.99 9.97
C GLU A 1 -2.45 22.03 9.71
N PHE A 2 -1.32 22.08 10.45
CA PHE A 2 -0.20 21.16 10.24
C PHE A 2 -0.60 19.67 10.21
N LEU A 3 -1.40 19.22 11.19
CA LEU A 3 -1.90 17.83 11.19
C LEU A 3 -2.75 17.51 9.95
N GLY A 4 -3.49 18.48 9.39
CA GLY A 4 -4.26 18.27 8.16
C GLY A 4 -3.35 18.11 6.94
N TYR A 5 -2.32 18.96 6.82
CA TYR A 5 -1.27 18.78 5.81
C TYR A 5 -0.56 17.44 5.98
N PHE A 6 -0.19 17.07 7.20
CA PHE A 6 0.56 15.84 7.46
C PHE A 6 -0.28 14.59 7.21
N THR A 7 -1.56 14.59 7.60
CA THR A 7 -2.50 13.53 7.24
C THR A 7 -2.61 13.39 5.73
N ALA A 8 -2.82 14.50 5.00
CA ALA A 8 -2.84 14.47 3.55
C ALA A 8 -1.55 13.83 3.02
N TRP A 9 -0.38 14.37 3.40
CA TRP A 9 0.92 13.85 2.99
C TRP A 9 1.04 12.34 3.21
N THR A 10 0.71 11.86 4.41
CA THR A 10 0.82 10.43 4.72
C THR A 10 -0.12 9.57 3.88
N TYR A 11 -1.33 10.06 3.55
CA TYR A 11 -2.26 9.40 2.63
C TYR A 11 -1.66 9.25 1.22
N TRP A 12 -1.01 10.30 0.71
CA TRP A 12 -0.33 10.24 -0.57
C TRP A 12 0.89 9.33 -0.52
N ALA A 13 1.71 9.44 0.52
CA ALA A 13 2.90 8.62 0.68
C ALA A 13 2.54 7.13 0.79
N ALA A 14 1.41 6.79 1.42
CA ALA A 14 0.86 5.44 1.47
C ALA A 14 0.40 4.90 0.12
N SER A 15 0.06 5.78 -0.82
CA SER A 15 -0.37 5.39 -2.17
C SER A 15 0.82 5.00 -3.05
N ILE A 16 2.05 5.41 -2.70
CA ILE A 16 3.27 5.09 -3.45
C ILE A 16 3.58 3.59 -3.43
N PRO A 17 3.78 2.92 -2.27
CA PRO A 17 4.04 1.48 -2.26
C PRO A 17 2.89 0.70 -2.90
N TYR A 18 1.64 1.15 -2.71
CA TYR A 18 0.49 0.49 -3.30
C TYR A 18 0.49 0.60 -4.84
N ALA A 19 0.86 1.75 -5.39
CA ALA A 19 0.94 1.89 -6.84
C ALA A 19 2.10 1.09 -7.45
N VAL A 20 3.22 0.93 -6.73
CA VAL A 20 4.32 0.04 -7.13
C VAL A 20 3.87 -1.43 -7.10
N ASP A 21 3.15 -1.82 -6.05
CA ASP A 21 2.60 -3.16 -5.88
C ASP A 21 1.59 -3.52 -7.00
N SER A 22 0.64 -2.63 -7.30
CA SER A 22 -0.27 -2.82 -8.42
C SER A 22 0.43 -2.86 -9.78
N ALA A 23 1.53 -2.10 -9.95
CA ALA A 23 2.35 -2.18 -11.18
C ALA A 23 3.11 -3.52 -11.29
N ASN A 24 3.54 -4.09 -10.16
CA ASN A 24 4.08 -5.45 -10.12
C ASN A 24 3.03 -6.49 -10.51
N GLU A 25 1.81 -6.37 -9.97
CA GLU A 25 0.70 -7.26 -10.32
C GLU A 25 0.40 -7.23 -11.82
N ILE A 26 0.43 -6.07 -12.49
CA ILE A 26 0.25 -5.98 -13.96
C ILE A 26 1.21 -6.91 -14.72
N ILE A 27 2.46 -7.04 -14.27
CA ILE A 27 3.46 -7.91 -14.92
C ILE A 27 3.15 -9.37 -14.65
N VAL A 28 2.77 -9.71 -13.42
CA VAL A 28 2.32 -11.06 -13.02
C VAL A 28 1.10 -11.46 -13.85
N ASP A 29 0.11 -10.58 -13.93
CA ASP A 29 -1.15 -10.76 -14.64
C ASP A 29 -0.92 -10.99 -16.14
N LEU A 30 -0.04 -10.19 -16.77
CA LEU A 30 0.38 -10.39 -18.15
C LEU A 30 1.10 -11.72 -18.35
N GLY A 31 2.02 -12.09 -17.47
CA GLY A 31 2.75 -13.35 -17.56
C GLY A 31 1.80 -14.56 -17.51
N TRP A 32 0.84 -14.55 -16.59
CA TRP A 32 -0.19 -15.57 -16.50
C TRP A 32 -1.16 -15.55 -17.68
N ALA A 33 -1.59 -14.37 -18.14
CA ALA A 33 -2.48 -14.23 -19.29
C ALA A 33 -1.87 -14.78 -20.59
N LEU A 34 -0.55 -14.61 -20.77
CA LEU A 34 0.16 -15.04 -21.97
C LEU A 34 0.63 -16.49 -21.92
N THR A 35 1.02 -17.01 -20.75
CA THR A 35 1.64 -18.34 -20.63
C THR A 35 0.74 -19.39 -19.99
N GLY A 36 -0.23 -18.97 -19.18
CA GLY A 36 -1.07 -19.86 -18.38
C GLY A 36 -0.29 -20.73 -17.38
N SER A 37 0.92 -20.31 -17.00
CA SER A 37 1.83 -21.01 -16.08
C SER A 37 2.65 -19.99 -15.27
N LYS A 38 3.23 -20.42 -14.15
CA LYS A 38 4.16 -19.61 -13.36
C LYS A 38 5.60 -19.63 -13.87
N ASP A 39 5.94 -20.53 -14.80
CA ASP A 39 7.33 -20.79 -15.23
C ASP A 39 8.04 -19.57 -15.85
N PHE A 40 7.31 -18.51 -16.19
CA PHE A 40 7.90 -17.25 -16.64
C PHE A 40 8.63 -16.52 -15.51
N GLN A 41 8.21 -16.70 -14.25
CA GLN A 41 8.75 -15.98 -13.09
C GLN A 41 10.20 -16.39 -12.84
N ASP A 42 10.52 -17.67 -12.97
CA ASP A 42 11.89 -18.21 -12.81
C ASP A 42 12.86 -17.68 -13.90
N LYS A 43 12.32 -17.15 -15.00
CA LYS A 43 13.10 -16.61 -16.13
C LYS A 43 13.31 -15.11 -16.02
N ILE A 44 12.61 -14.42 -15.12
CA ILE A 44 12.71 -12.97 -14.93
C ILE A 44 13.53 -12.71 -13.67
N PRO A 45 14.80 -12.27 -13.79
CA PRO A 45 15.57 -11.87 -12.61
C PRO A 45 14.93 -10.65 -11.93
N THR A 46 15.17 -10.48 -10.64
CA THR A 46 14.60 -9.37 -9.82
C THR A 46 14.91 -7.99 -10.40
N THR A 47 16.08 -7.81 -10.99
CA THR A 47 16.48 -6.56 -11.68
C THR A 47 15.61 -6.27 -12.89
N MET A 48 15.28 -7.30 -13.69
CA MET A 48 14.40 -7.17 -14.84
C MET A 48 12.96 -6.95 -14.40
N PHE A 49 12.51 -7.64 -13.34
CA PHE A 49 11.19 -7.41 -12.76
C PHE A 49 11.03 -5.95 -12.32
N ALA A 50 11.96 -5.43 -11.50
CA ALA A 50 11.95 -4.04 -11.07
C ALA A 50 12.03 -3.03 -12.25
N ALA A 51 12.84 -3.33 -13.27
CA ALA A 51 12.92 -2.49 -14.47
C ALA A 51 11.60 -2.47 -15.25
N LEU A 52 10.94 -3.62 -15.41
CA LEU A 52 9.62 -3.72 -16.03
C LEU A 52 8.58 -2.94 -15.23
N THR A 53 8.58 -3.06 -13.90
CA THR A 53 7.68 -2.31 -13.02
C THR A 53 7.86 -0.82 -13.19
N PHE A 54 9.11 -0.35 -13.23
CA PHE A 54 9.41 1.05 -13.50
C PHE A 54 8.89 1.50 -14.86
N VAL A 55 9.07 0.69 -15.91
CA VAL A 55 8.55 0.99 -17.25
C VAL A 55 7.02 1.07 -17.24
N VAL A 56 6.33 0.10 -16.63
CA VAL A 56 4.87 0.10 -16.47
C VAL A 56 4.43 1.40 -15.78
N PHE A 57 5.08 1.75 -14.68
CA PHE A 57 4.75 2.95 -13.92
C PHE A 57 4.89 4.24 -14.76
N ILE A 58 5.97 4.38 -15.53
CA ILE A 58 6.18 5.51 -16.44
C ILE A 58 5.12 5.56 -17.54
N VAL A 59 4.78 4.42 -18.14
CA VAL A 59 3.72 4.32 -19.15
C VAL A 59 2.39 4.80 -18.56
N PHE A 60 2.05 4.38 -17.35
CA PHE A 60 0.80 4.80 -16.70
C PHE A 60 0.75 6.29 -16.39
N ILE A 61 1.85 6.91 -15.95
CA ILE A 61 1.92 8.37 -15.78
C ILE A 61 1.70 9.10 -17.10
N ILE A 62 2.29 8.62 -18.20
CA ILE A 62 2.12 9.23 -19.53
C ILE A 62 0.68 9.06 -20.03
N VAL A 63 0.10 7.87 -19.84
CA VAL A 63 -1.28 7.57 -20.23
C VAL A 63 -2.27 8.42 -19.42
N GLU A 64 -2.10 8.50 -18.10
CA GLU A 64 -2.93 9.33 -17.22
C GLU A 64 -2.89 10.80 -17.67
N HIS A 65 -1.70 11.32 -18.02
CA HIS A 65 -1.53 12.69 -18.50
C HIS A 65 -2.34 12.99 -19.77
N HIS A 66 -2.61 11.99 -20.62
CA HIS A 66 -3.27 12.17 -21.91
C HIS A 66 -4.73 11.67 -21.95
N PHE A 67 -5.13 10.75 -21.07
CA PHE A 67 -6.36 9.96 -21.18
C PHE A 67 -7.20 9.90 -19.89
N ALA A 68 -7.43 11.03 -19.23
CA ALA A 68 -8.17 11.11 -17.96
C ALA A 68 -9.56 10.42 -17.97
N ASN A 69 -10.30 10.48 -19.09
CA ASN A 69 -11.65 9.88 -19.19
C ASN A 69 -11.64 8.35 -19.41
N SER A 70 -10.53 7.77 -19.86
CA SER A 70 -10.42 6.33 -20.12
C SER A 70 -10.44 5.51 -18.82
N MET A 71 -10.09 6.15 -17.69
CA MET A 71 -9.90 5.51 -16.40
C MET A 71 -11.22 5.15 -15.71
N GLU A 72 -12.29 5.95 -15.88
CA GLU A 72 -13.63 5.64 -15.34
C GLU A 72 -14.21 4.37 -15.98
N PHE A 73 -13.98 4.17 -17.29
CA PHE A 73 -14.41 2.98 -18.02
C PHE A 73 -13.64 1.73 -17.58
N LEU A 74 -12.31 1.81 -17.53
CA LEU A 74 -11.44 0.73 -17.04
C LEU A 74 -11.77 0.34 -15.59
N SER A 75 -11.99 1.31 -14.72
CA SER A 75 -12.35 1.07 -13.31
C SER A 75 -13.71 0.41 -13.16
N SER A 76 -14.72 0.84 -13.93
CA SER A 76 -16.06 0.25 -13.88
C SER A 76 -16.06 -1.21 -14.34
N ILE A 77 -15.33 -1.52 -15.42
CA ILE A 77 -15.23 -2.88 -15.96
C ILE A 77 -14.36 -3.76 -15.05
N GLY A 78 -13.14 -3.33 -14.74
CA GLY A 78 -12.20 -4.10 -13.93
C GLY A 78 -12.76 -4.39 -12.53
N GLY A 79 -13.30 -3.37 -11.84
CA GLY A 79 -13.90 -3.53 -10.52
C GLY A 79 -15.15 -4.42 -10.54
N GLY A 80 -16.03 -4.25 -11.53
CA GLY A 80 -17.22 -5.08 -11.68
C GLY A 80 -16.89 -6.55 -11.95
N LEU A 81 -15.95 -6.81 -12.89
CA LEU A 81 -15.48 -8.16 -13.20
C LEU A 81 -14.79 -8.81 -12.01
N MET A 82 -13.98 -8.07 -11.25
CA MET A 82 -13.31 -8.58 -10.04
C MET A 82 -14.33 -9.14 -9.05
N VAL A 83 -15.37 -8.36 -8.73
CA VAL A 83 -16.45 -8.80 -7.84
C VAL A 83 -17.17 -10.04 -8.39
N ILE A 84 -17.50 -10.06 -9.68
CA ILE A 84 -18.15 -11.22 -10.33
C ILE A 84 -17.27 -12.46 -10.20
N MET A 85 -15.97 -12.35 -10.49
CA MET A 85 -15.03 -13.47 -10.43
C MET A 85 -14.84 -13.98 -8.99
N THR A 86 -14.77 -13.10 -7.99
CA THR A 86 -14.68 -13.50 -6.58
C THR A 86 -15.94 -14.25 -6.13
N VAL A 87 -17.14 -13.73 -6.47
CA VAL A 87 -18.41 -14.41 -6.14
C VAL A 87 -18.51 -15.76 -6.86
N LEU A 88 -18.14 -15.80 -8.14
CA LEU A 88 -18.11 -17.02 -8.94
C LEU A 88 -17.17 -18.06 -8.33
N PHE A 89 -15.96 -17.66 -7.92
CA PHE A 89 -15.01 -18.56 -7.26
C PHE A 89 -15.59 -19.16 -5.99
N VAL A 90 -16.13 -18.33 -5.09
CA VAL A 90 -16.75 -18.81 -3.84
C VAL A 90 -17.86 -19.82 -4.16
N PHE A 91 -18.75 -19.48 -5.09
CA PHE A 91 -19.84 -20.36 -5.50
C PHE A 91 -19.33 -21.70 -6.06
N LEU A 92 -18.42 -21.66 -7.04
CA LEU A 92 -17.88 -22.88 -7.68
C LEU A 92 -17.09 -23.74 -6.71
N ALA A 93 -16.34 -23.14 -5.78
CA ALA A 93 -15.60 -23.87 -4.76
C ALA A 93 -16.52 -24.71 -3.88
N PHE A 94 -17.61 -24.13 -3.36
CA PHE A 94 -18.58 -24.85 -2.53
C PHE A 94 -19.40 -25.88 -3.32
N VAL A 95 -19.76 -25.59 -4.57
CA VAL A 95 -20.38 -26.58 -5.47
C VAL A 95 -19.42 -27.74 -5.74
N GLY A 96 -18.13 -27.44 -5.94
CA GLY A 96 -17.06 -28.42 -6.14
C GLY A 96 -16.86 -29.31 -4.92
N LEU A 97 -16.93 -28.74 -3.71
CA LEU A 97 -16.89 -29.48 -2.44
C LEU A 97 -18.11 -30.40 -2.27
N ALA A 98 -19.30 -29.96 -2.69
CA ALA A 98 -20.53 -30.76 -2.58
C ALA A 98 -20.63 -31.91 -3.62
N LYS A 99 -19.81 -31.89 -4.68
CA LYS A 99 -19.78 -32.93 -5.72
C LYS A 99 -19.09 -34.20 -5.18
N SER A 100 -19.48 -35.37 -5.69
CA SER A 100 -18.86 -36.65 -5.33
C SER A 100 -17.35 -36.63 -5.58
N GLY A 101 -16.55 -36.75 -4.50
CA GLY A 101 -15.08 -36.66 -4.52
C GLY A 101 -14.50 -35.32 -4.04
N GLY A 102 -15.33 -34.31 -3.79
CA GLY A 102 -14.92 -33.05 -3.16
C GLY A 102 -14.46 -33.27 -1.72
N HIS A 103 -13.33 -32.67 -1.35
CA HIS A 103 -12.81 -32.71 0.02
C HIS A 103 -12.11 -31.39 0.33
N MET A 104 -12.02 -31.06 1.62
CA MET A 104 -11.15 -29.98 2.08
C MET A 104 -9.70 -30.44 1.99
N ALA A 105 -8.87 -29.73 1.23
CA ALA A 105 -7.42 -29.96 1.20
C ALA A 105 -6.77 -29.69 2.58
N THR A 106 -7.33 -28.76 3.36
CA THR A 106 -6.93 -28.55 4.75
C THR A 106 -7.49 -29.67 5.65
N GLN A 107 -6.61 -30.54 6.13
CA GLN A 107 -6.92 -31.59 7.09
C GLN A 107 -5.83 -31.67 8.17
N PRO A 108 -6.19 -31.84 9.47
CA PRO A 108 -7.55 -31.95 10.00
C PRO A 108 -8.26 -30.58 10.09
N PHE A 109 -9.53 -30.51 9.70
CA PHE A 109 -10.35 -29.31 9.90
C PHE A 109 -11.30 -29.53 11.09
N THR A 110 -10.97 -28.97 12.25
CA THR A 110 -11.74 -29.09 13.50
C THR A 110 -12.05 -27.72 14.10
N TRP A 111 -12.99 -27.65 15.05
CA TRP A 111 -13.33 -26.41 15.75
C TRP A 111 -12.12 -25.74 16.41
N HIS A 112 -11.15 -26.53 16.89
CA HIS A 112 -9.92 -25.99 17.47
C HIS A 112 -8.99 -25.34 16.44
N THR A 113 -9.03 -25.80 15.18
CA THR A 113 -8.17 -25.27 14.11
C THR A 113 -8.63 -23.92 13.58
N ILE A 114 -9.84 -23.49 13.94
CA ILE A 114 -10.38 -22.16 13.63
C ILE A 114 -9.83 -21.10 14.60
N ILE A 115 -9.43 -21.51 15.82
CA ILE A 115 -8.88 -20.61 16.82
C ILE A 115 -7.41 -20.30 16.47
N PRO A 116 -7.03 -19.03 16.29
CA PRO A 116 -5.65 -18.69 15.95
C PRO A 116 -4.67 -19.00 17.09
N ASN A 117 -3.43 -19.29 16.72
CA ASN A 117 -2.31 -19.31 17.66
C ASN A 117 -1.82 -17.87 17.87
N PHE A 118 -2.03 -17.31 19.06
CA PHE A 118 -1.66 -15.93 19.40
C PHE A 118 -0.14 -15.72 19.60
N ASN A 119 0.65 -16.00 18.56
CA ASN A 119 2.09 -15.78 18.53
C ASN A 119 2.44 -14.47 17.78
N LEU A 120 3.74 -14.12 17.74
CA LEU A 120 4.20 -12.92 17.05
C LEU A 120 3.82 -12.90 15.57
N HIS A 121 3.86 -14.06 14.91
CA HIS A 121 3.50 -14.19 13.49
C HIS A 121 2.01 -13.89 13.24
N TYR A 122 1.11 -14.37 14.11
CA TYR A 122 -0.31 -14.00 14.04
C TYR A 122 -0.50 -12.49 14.21
N TRP A 123 0.17 -11.89 15.20
CA TRP A 123 0.00 -10.47 15.44
C TRP A 123 0.63 -9.58 14.37
N SER A 124 1.70 -10.03 13.71
CA SER A 124 2.28 -9.31 12.58
C SER A 124 1.37 -9.37 11.34
N THR A 125 0.59 -10.44 11.15
CA THR A 125 -0.35 -10.57 10.00
C THR A 125 -1.65 -9.78 10.17
N VAL A 126 -1.98 -9.31 11.39
CA VAL A 126 -3.17 -8.46 11.62
C VAL A 126 -3.13 -7.19 10.78
N GLY A 127 -1.95 -6.60 10.56
CA GLY A 127 -1.80 -5.43 9.68
C GLY A 127 -2.28 -5.71 8.25
N MET A 128 -2.03 -6.91 7.73
CA MET A 128 -2.45 -7.32 6.39
C MET A 128 -3.98 -7.47 6.30
N LEU A 129 -4.62 -7.96 7.35
CA LEU A 129 -6.08 -8.04 7.43
C LEU A 129 -6.73 -6.65 7.46
N ILE A 130 -6.14 -5.70 8.21
CA ILE A 130 -6.63 -4.31 8.23
C ILE A 130 -6.44 -3.66 6.86
N TYR A 131 -5.27 -3.86 6.24
CA TYR A 131 -4.99 -3.36 4.89
C TYR A 131 -6.00 -3.89 3.86
N ALA A 132 -6.29 -5.18 3.86
CA ALA A 132 -7.29 -5.78 2.97
C ALA A 132 -8.71 -5.20 3.14
N MET A 133 -9.00 -4.59 4.29
CA MET A 133 -10.30 -4.00 4.62
C MET A 133 -10.30 -2.46 4.54
N ASN A 134 -9.15 -1.81 4.33
CA ASN A 134 -9.03 -0.37 4.22
C ASN A 134 -9.51 0.14 2.85
N GLY A 135 -9.80 1.44 2.75
CA GLY A 135 -10.12 2.11 1.49
C GLY A 135 -11.55 2.63 1.38
N CYS A 136 -12.46 2.25 2.30
CA CYS A 136 -13.83 2.79 2.31
C CYS A 136 -13.87 4.31 2.53
N GLU A 137 -12.85 4.88 3.16
CA GLU A 137 -12.67 6.32 3.35
C GLU A 137 -12.46 7.07 2.03
N LEU A 138 -11.93 6.42 0.99
CA LEU A 138 -11.68 7.03 -0.31
C LEU A 138 -12.99 7.39 -1.03
N VAL A 139 -14.10 6.77 -0.63
CA VAL A 139 -15.45 7.05 -1.14
C VAL A 139 -16.07 8.28 -0.47
N ALA A 140 -15.57 8.71 0.70
CA ALA A 140 -16.17 9.78 1.48
C ALA A 140 -16.29 11.13 0.74
N PRO A 141 -15.31 11.59 -0.09
CA PRO A 141 -15.45 12.81 -0.88
C PRO A 141 -16.61 12.76 -1.89
N TYR A 142 -16.92 11.56 -2.39
CA TYR A 142 -17.97 11.33 -3.39
C TYR A 142 -19.39 11.32 -2.81
N VAL A 143 -19.53 11.36 -1.48
CA VAL A 143 -20.83 11.45 -0.79
C VAL A 143 -21.64 12.64 -1.27
N THR A 144 -20.97 13.75 -1.60
CA THR A 144 -21.62 14.97 -2.11
C THR A 144 -22.26 14.80 -3.49
N LYS A 145 -21.81 13.81 -4.27
CA LYS A 145 -22.35 13.47 -5.60
C LYS A 145 -23.52 12.47 -5.54
N MET A 146 -23.86 11.94 -4.36
CA MET A 146 -24.97 11.00 -4.21
C MET A 146 -26.33 11.70 -4.27
N LYS A 147 -27.36 11.02 -4.80
CA LYS A 147 -28.73 11.54 -4.88
C LYS A 147 -29.33 11.82 -3.50
N LYS A 148 -29.20 10.88 -2.54
CA LYS A 148 -29.65 11.07 -1.15
C LYS A 148 -28.52 10.72 -0.17
N PRO A 149 -27.50 11.59 0.02
CA PRO A 149 -26.30 11.28 0.80
C PRO A 149 -26.60 10.83 2.24
N LYS A 150 -27.62 11.43 2.88
CA LYS A 150 -27.99 11.14 4.27
C LYS A 150 -28.51 9.71 4.49
N SER A 151 -29.15 9.11 3.50
CA SER A 151 -29.73 7.76 3.59
C SER A 151 -28.94 6.71 2.83
N ASP A 152 -28.42 7.07 1.66
CA ASP A 152 -27.86 6.11 0.72
C ASP A 152 -26.42 5.77 1.11
N PHE A 153 -25.65 6.76 1.59
CA PHE A 153 -24.27 6.52 2.01
C PHE A 153 -24.19 5.53 3.19
N PRO A 154 -24.94 5.69 4.30
CA PRO A 154 -24.90 4.71 5.39
C PRO A 154 -25.33 3.31 4.96
N LYS A 155 -26.36 3.19 4.11
CA LYS A 155 -26.82 1.90 3.59
C LYS A 155 -25.77 1.24 2.71
N ALA A 156 -25.13 2.02 1.83
CA ALA A 156 -24.04 1.54 0.99
C ALA A 156 -22.85 1.07 1.84
N MET A 157 -22.46 1.82 2.88
CA MET A 157 -21.38 1.41 3.80
C MET A 157 -21.69 0.11 4.56
N ILE A 158 -22.93 -0.06 5.03
CA ILE A 158 -23.34 -1.31 5.68
C ILE A 158 -23.33 -2.47 4.68
N ALA A 159 -23.86 -2.26 3.47
CA ALA A 159 -23.86 -3.28 2.43
C ALA A 159 -22.44 -3.69 2.03
N LEU A 160 -21.53 -2.73 1.84
CA LEU A 160 -20.12 -3.00 1.57
C LEU A 160 -19.48 -3.78 2.72
N ALA A 161 -19.68 -3.38 3.97
CA ALA A 161 -19.13 -4.08 5.12
C ALA A 161 -19.60 -5.54 5.21
N ILE A 162 -20.90 -5.80 5.03
CA ILE A 162 -21.48 -7.15 5.05
C ILE A 162 -20.93 -7.98 3.88
N MET A 163 -20.93 -7.42 2.67
CA MET A 163 -20.45 -8.10 1.47
C MET A 163 -18.97 -8.45 1.58
N THR A 164 -18.12 -7.51 2.00
CA THR A 164 -16.69 -7.76 2.19
C THR A 164 -16.46 -8.81 3.26
N ALA A 165 -17.13 -8.72 4.42
CA ALA A 165 -17.01 -9.74 5.47
C ALA A 165 -17.42 -11.14 4.96
N PHE A 166 -18.54 -11.23 4.23
CA PHE A 166 -19.02 -12.47 3.65
C PHE A 166 -18.03 -13.06 2.63
N LEU A 167 -17.55 -12.26 1.68
CA LEU A 167 -16.63 -12.71 0.64
C LEU A 167 -15.26 -13.07 1.21
N THR A 168 -14.74 -12.33 2.18
CA THR A 168 -13.44 -12.64 2.81
C THR A 168 -13.51 -13.93 3.63
N ILE A 169 -14.56 -14.11 4.44
CA ILE A 169 -14.73 -15.32 5.25
C ILE A 169 -14.95 -16.55 4.35
N LEU A 170 -15.92 -16.48 3.44
CA LEU A 170 -16.20 -17.61 2.54
C LEU A 170 -15.09 -17.85 1.53
N GLY A 171 -14.44 -16.80 1.06
CA GLY A 171 -13.26 -16.89 0.20
C GLY A 171 -12.11 -17.63 0.89
N SER A 172 -11.89 -17.37 2.18
CA SER A 172 -10.88 -18.09 2.98
C SER A 172 -11.22 -19.58 3.11
N PHE A 173 -12.48 -19.93 3.35
CA PHE A 173 -12.90 -21.34 3.35
C PHE A 173 -12.80 -21.97 1.97
N ALA A 174 -13.16 -21.24 0.91
CA ALA A 174 -13.04 -21.68 -0.47
C ALA A 174 -11.58 -21.97 -0.86
N LEU A 175 -10.63 -21.12 -0.43
CA LEU A 175 -9.21 -21.41 -0.59
C LEU A 175 -8.79 -22.67 0.17
N GLY A 176 -9.33 -22.90 1.38
CA GLY A 176 -9.07 -24.11 2.17
C GLY A 176 -9.60 -25.42 1.56
N ILE A 177 -10.51 -25.35 0.58
CA ILE A 177 -10.95 -26.50 -0.23
C ILE A 177 -9.81 -26.97 -1.13
N TYR A 178 -9.04 -26.05 -1.71
CA TYR A 178 -8.00 -26.36 -2.71
C TYR A 178 -6.57 -26.35 -2.14
N PHE A 179 -6.31 -25.58 -1.08
CA PHE A 179 -5.00 -25.48 -0.45
C PHE A 179 -5.03 -26.01 0.97
N ASN A 180 -3.97 -26.71 1.35
CA ASN A 180 -3.77 -27.16 2.71
C ASN A 180 -3.15 -26.04 3.55
N ALA A 181 -3.89 -25.51 4.53
CA ALA A 181 -3.42 -24.44 5.41
C ALA A 181 -2.17 -24.81 6.25
N TYR A 182 -1.88 -26.12 6.41
CA TYR A 182 -0.67 -26.59 7.07
C TYR A 182 0.58 -26.59 6.17
N HIS A 183 0.38 -26.51 4.85
CA HIS A 183 1.43 -26.57 3.83
C HIS A 183 1.11 -25.59 2.70
N ILE A 184 1.10 -24.30 3.04
CA ILE A 184 0.79 -23.22 2.11
C ILE A 184 1.98 -23.02 1.14
N PRO A 185 1.74 -22.97 -0.18
CA PRO A 185 2.78 -22.62 -1.14
C PRO A 185 3.39 -21.25 -0.85
N ASN A 186 4.72 -21.13 -0.90
CA ASN A 186 5.41 -19.87 -0.60
C ASN A 186 5.03 -18.72 -1.55
N ASP A 187 4.57 -19.05 -2.76
CA ASP A 187 4.15 -18.10 -3.78
C ASP A 187 2.63 -17.90 -3.85
N LEU A 188 1.88 -18.39 -2.85
CA LEU A 188 0.42 -18.33 -2.85
C LEU A 188 -0.11 -16.88 -2.84
N LYS A 189 0.59 -15.94 -2.22
CA LYS A 189 0.18 -14.52 -2.20
C LYS A 189 0.17 -13.91 -3.61
N MET A 190 1.20 -14.22 -4.40
CA MET A 190 1.34 -13.72 -5.77
C MET A 190 0.52 -14.53 -6.78
N ASN A 191 0.49 -15.85 -6.63
CA ASN A 191 -0.03 -16.77 -7.65
C ASN A 191 -1.33 -17.48 -7.28
N GLY A 192 -1.80 -17.35 -6.04
CA GLY A 192 -2.86 -18.20 -5.49
C GLY A 192 -4.17 -18.14 -6.26
N ALA A 193 -4.57 -16.94 -6.69
CA ALA A 193 -5.79 -16.79 -7.48
C ALA A 193 -5.71 -17.53 -8.83
N TYR A 194 -4.57 -17.46 -9.52
CA TYR A 194 -4.34 -18.20 -10.77
C TYR A 194 -4.45 -19.70 -10.58
N TYR A 195 -3.83 -20.21 -9.51
CA TYR A 195 -3.90 -21.62 -9.15
C TYR A 195 -5.34 -22.07 -8.87
N VAL A 196 -6.13 -21.33 -8.08
CA VAL A 196 -7.52 -21.76 -7.82
C VAL A 196 -8.39 -21.69 -9.05
N PHE A 197 -8.26 -20.67 -9.89
CA PHE A 197 -9.06 -20.63 -11.11
C PHE A 197 -8.65 -21.73 -12.11
N ASP A 198 -7.38 -22.15 -12.13
CA ASP A 198 -6.94 -23.33 -12.89
C ASP A 198 -7.54 -24.62 -12.32
N MET A 199 -7.44 -24.84 -11.01
CA MET A 199 -7.97 -26.04 -10.34
C MET A 199 -9.49 -26.15 -10.47
N VAL A 200 -10.23 -25.06 -10.22
CA VAL A 200 -11.68 -25.00 -10.40
C VAL A 200 -12.03 -25.22 -11.86
N GLY A 201 -11.31 -24.60 -12.80
CA GLY A 201 -11.51 -24.78 -14.23
C GLY A 201 -11.43 -26.26 -14.64
N HIS A 202 -10.39 -26.97 -14.19
CA HIS A 202 -10.25 -28.41 -14.45
C HIS A 202 -11.32 -29.26 -13.75
N GLN A 203 -11.67 -28.96 -12.49
CA GLN A 203 -12.69 -29.69 -11.73
C GLN A 203 -14.07 -29.67 -12.41
N PHE A 204 -14.38 -28.57 -13.10
CA PHE A 204 -15.64 -28.39 -13.83
C PHE A 204 -15.53 -28.64 -15.35
N GLY A 205 -14.39 -29.14 -15.84
CA GLY A 205 -14.20 -29.49 -17.25
C GLY A 205 -14.00 -28.29 -18.19
N MET A 206 -13.71 -27.10 -17.65
CA MET A 206 -13.43 -25.87 -18.40
C MET A 206 -11.93 -25.68 -18.70
N GLY A 207 -11.06 -26.57 -18.21
CA GLY A 207 -9.60 -26.45 -18.37
C GLY A 207 -9.08 -25.10 -17.85
N LYS A 208 -8.21 -24.43 -18.61
CA LYS A 208 -7.60 -23.15 -18.22
C LYS A 208 -8.48 -21.91 -18.47
N LEU A 209 -9.73 -22.07 -18.91
CA LEU A 209 -10.59 -20.93 -19.27
C LEU A 209 -10.73 -19.92 -18.12
N LEU A 210 -11.06 -20.41 -16.92
CA LEU A 210 -11.25 -19.55 -15.75
C LEU A 210 -9.96 -18.84 -15.33
N LEU A 211 -8.80 -19.50 -15.46
CA LEU A 211 -7.50 -18.88 -15.21
C LEU A 211 -7.29 -17.69 -16.15
N TYR A 212 -7.52 -17.85 -17.45
CA TYR A 212 -7.29 -16.75 -18.40
C TYR A 212 -8.29 -15.61 -18.19
N VAL A 213 -9.56 -15.92 -17.90
CA VAL A 213 -10.57 -14.90 -17.56
C VAL A 213 -10.16 -14.13 -16.31
N TRP A 214 -9.65 -14.82 -15.28
CA TRP A 214 -9.10 -14.17 -14.10
C TRP A 214 -7.89 -13.29 -14.43
N ALA A 215 -6.93 -13.80 -15.20
CA ALA A 215 -5.72 -13.05 -15.55
C ALA A 215 -6.02 -11.72 -16.24
N TRP A 216 -6.93 -11.72 -17.23
CA TRP A 216 -7.36 -10.50 -17.90
C TRP A 216 -8.20 -9.59 -16.99
N THR A 217 -9.02 -10.16 -16.11
CA THR A 217 -9.79 -9.39 -15.13
C THR A 217 -8.89 -8.67 -14.14
N SER A 218 -7.91 -9.39 -13.58
CA SER A 218 -6.89 -8.86 -12.68
C SER A 218 -6.08 -7.75 -13.37
N LEU A 219 -5.64 -8.00 -14.61
CA LEU A 219 -4.89 -7.01 -15.39
C LEU A 219 -5.67 -5.70 -15.56
N LEU A 220 -6.92 -5.78 -16.00
CA LEU A 220 -7.78 -4.60 -16.19
C LEU A 220 -8.04 -3.87 -14.87
N PHE A 221 -8.25 -4.63 -13.78
CA PHE A 221 -8.43 -4.07 -12.45
C PHE A 221 -7.18 -3.32 -11.98
N ASN A 222 -6.00 -3.93 -12.08
CA ASN A 222 -4.75 -3.33 -11.63
C ASN A 222 -4.33 -2.13 -12.49
N CYS A 223 -4.59 -2.17 -13.80
CA CYS A 223 -4.43 -1.01 -14.67
C CYS A 223 -5.31 0.16 -14.20
N ALA A 224 -6.58 -0.10 -13.86
CA ALA A 224 -7.49 0.92 -13.35
C ALA A 224 -7.06 1.43 -11.96
N LEU A 225 -6.58 0.54 -11.10
CA LEU A 225 -6.15 0.87 -9.75
C LEU A 225 -4.92 1.78 -9.75
N VAL A 226 -3.88 1.47 -10.53
CA VAL A 226 -2.69 2.35 -10.69
C VAL A 226 -3.13 3.74 -11.14
N ALA A 227 -4.01 3.80 -12.14
CA ALA A 227 -4.58 5.05 -12.65
C ALA A 227 -5.28 5.89 -11.55
N VAL A 228 -6.16 5.27 -10.76
CA VAL A 228 -6.88 5.93 -9.66
C VAL A 228 -5.91 6.41 -8.57
N LEU A 229 -4.90 5.61 -8.25
CA LEU A 229 -3.88 5.97 -7.26
C LEU A 229 -3.07 7.19 -7.73
N LEU A 230 -2.64 7.23 -8.99
CA LEU A 230 -1.90 8.37 -9.54
C LEU A 230 -2.74 9.66 -9.56
N ASP A 231 -4.01 9.56 -9.94
CA ASP A 231 -4.93 10.70 -9.95
C ASP A 231 -5.25 11.20 -8.52
N ALA A 232 -5.40 10.29 -7.55
CA ALA A 232 -5.51 10.67 -6.14
C ALA A 232 -4.23 11.37 -5.64
N MET A 233 -3.06 10.91 -6.09
CA MET A 233 -1.78 11.47 -5.70
C MET A 233 -1.61 12.94 -6.16
N THR A 234 -2.06 13.28 -7.36
CA THR A 234 -1.90 14.64 -7.92
C THR A 234 -2.77 15.67 -7.21
N ARG A 235 -4.00 15.30 -6.85
CA ARG A 235 -4.93 16.17 -6.10
C ARG A 235 -4.37 16.59 -4.75
N MET A 236 -3.66 15.70 -4.08
CA MET A 236 -3.14 15.98 -2.75
C MET A 236 -1.99 17.01 -2.75
N LEU A 237 -1.12 16.97 -3.78
CA LEU A 237 -0.10 18.00 -4.01
C LEU A 237 -0.70 19.39 -4.23
N ILE A 238 -1.95 19.45 -4.69
CA ILE A 238 -2.69 20.68 -4.96
C ILE A 238 -3.59 21.09 -3.76
N SER A 239 -3.56 20.35 -2.64
CA SER A 239 -4.46 20.60 -1.49
C SER A 239 -4.31 21.99 -0.87
N ASP A 240 -5.41 22.48 -0.27
CA ASP A 240 -5.54 23.82 0.34
C ASP A 240 -4.48 24.16 1.40
N THR A 241 -3.81 23.15 1.98
CA THR A 241 -2.74 23.35 2.98
C THR A 241 -1.33 23.32 2.38
N GLY A 242 -1.19 22.87 1.12
CA GLY A 242 0.09 22.78 0.42
C GLY A 242 0.77 24.14 0.26
N ASP A 243 -0.01 25.22 0.15
CA ASP A 243 0.53 26.57 -0.03
C ASP A 243 1.44 27.04 1.11
N LYS A 244 1.10 26.64 2.34
CA LYS A 244 1.79 27.03 3.57
C LYS A 244 2.92 26.07 3.96
N TYR A 245 2.81 24.79 3.57
CA TYR A 245 3.67 23.73 4.08
C TYR A 245 4.57 23.08 3.02
N MET A 246 4.29 23.27 1.73
CA MET A 246 5.03 22.61 0.64
C MET A 246 5.91 23.60 -0.13
N PRO A 247 7.19 23.25 -0.41
CA PRO A 247 8.10 24.09 -1.18
C PRO A 247 7.54 24.51 -2.54
N LYS A 248 7.90 25.73 -2.98
CA LYS A 248 7.44 26.30 -4.27
C LYS A 248 7.77 25.41 -5.45
N PHE A 249 8.91 24.73 -5.43
CA PHE A 249 9.30 23.88 -6.54
C PHE A 249 8.33 22.70 -6.70
N LEU A 250 7.88 22.04 -5.63
CA LEU A 250 6.93 20.91 -5.73
C LEU A 250 5.53 21.35 -6.21
N ARG A 251 5.20 22.63 -6.04
CA ARG A 251 3.91 23.22 -6.46
C ARG A 251 3.87 23.66 -7.92
N LYS A 252 4.96 23.50 -8.68
CA LYS A 252 5.02 23.93 -10.08
C LYS A 252 4.05 23.09 -10.93
N LYS A 253 3.12 23.80 -11.58
CA LYS A 253 2.14 23.21 -12.50
C LYS A 253 2.56 23.40 -13.96
N ASP A 254 2.09 22.52 -14.83
CA ASP A 254 2.19 22.67 -16.28
C ASP A 254 1.06 23.55 -16.85
N LYS A 255 0.96 23.59 -18.19
CA LYS A 255 -0.09 24.31 -18.93
C LYS A 255 -1.50 23.75 -18.70
N ASN A 256 -1.60 22.48 -18.32
CA ASN A 256 -2.85 21.76 -18.07
C ASN A 256 -3.26 21.81 -16.59
N GLY A 257 -2.48 22.51 -15.74
CA GLY A 257 -2.75 22.63 -14.30
C GLY A 257 -2.26 21.45 -13.47
N LEU A 258 -1.53 20.50 -14.06
CA LEU A 258 -1.02 19.29 -13.43
C LEU A 258 0.34 19.54 -12.73
N PRO A 259 0.60 18.93 -11.57
CA PRO A 259 1.80 19.19 -10.77
C PRO A 259 3.01 18.39 -11.31
N ILE A 260 3.80 19.00 -12.20
CA ILE A 260 4.96 18.34 -12.85
C ILE A 260 5.93 17.75 -11.82
N ASN A 261 6.33 18.57 -10.83
CA ASN A 261 7.32 18.15 -9.84
C ASN A 261 6.74 17.18 -8.81
N GLY A 262 5.41 17.11 -8.71
CA GLY A 262 4.70 16.08 -7.96
C GLY A 262 4.87 14.70 -8.60
N TYR A 263 4.68 14.59 -9.91
CA TYR A 263 4.94 13.34 -10.64
C TYR A 263 6.40 12.92 -10.56
N ILE A 264 7.36 13.86 -10.67
CA ILE A 264 8.79 13.56 -10.51
C ILE A 264 9.07 12.98 -9.12
N LEU A 265 8.46 13.55 -8.07
CA LEU A 265 8.59 13.05 -6.72
C LEU A 265 7.98 11.66 -6.56
N THR A 266 6.80 11.42 -7.14
CA THR A 266 6.17 10.09 -7.19
C THR A 266 7.09 9.07 -7.86
N VAL A 267 7.63 9.39 -9.05
CA VAL A 267 8.58 8.52 -9.76
C VAL A 267 9.84 8.26 -8.93
N ALA A 268 10.38 9.29 -8.28
CA ALA A 268 11.56 9.16 -7.44
C ALA A 268 11.32 8.24 -6.24
N LEU A 269 10.18 8.37 -5.56
CA LEU A 269 9.84 7.50 -4.43
C LEU A 269 9.51 6.08 -4.86
N SER A 270 8.80 5.89 -5.98
CA SER A 270 8.58 4.56 -6.56
C SER A 270 9.91 3.89 -6.92
N SER A 271 10.83 4.63 -7.55
CA SER A 271 12.17 4.14 -7.88
C SER A 271 12.95 3.74 -6.64
N PHE A 272 12.88 4.56 -5.60
CA PHE A 272 13.50 4.27 -4.31
C PHE A 272 12.97 2.96 -3.70
N ILE A 273 11.65 2.77 -3.66
CA ILE A 273 11.03 1.51 -3.18
C ILE A 273 11.50 0.32 -4.02
N MET A 274 11.52 0.45 -5.34
CA MET A 274 12.00 -0.63 -6.22
C MET A 274 13.47 -0.96 -5.99
N ILE A 275 14.34 0.02 -5.77
CA ILE A 275 15.76 -0.20 -5.45
C ILE A 275 15.92 -1.01 -4.16
N LEU A 276 15.10 -0.77 -3.14
CA LEU A 276 15.11 -1.58 -1.92
C LEU A 276 14.70 -3.03 -2.22
N GLY A 277 13.73 -3.25 -3.11
CA GLY A 277 13.29 -4.59 -3.50
C GLY A 277 14.31 -5.38 -4.34
N ILE A 278 15.17 -4.74 -5.14
CA ILE A 278 16.10 -5.42 -6.07
C ILE A 278 17.04 -6.41 -5.37
N PHE A 279 17.39 -6.16 -4.12
CA PHE A 279 18.31 -7.01 -3.35
C PHE A 279 17.62 -8.22 -2.71
N LEU A 280 16.30 -8.36 -2.87
CA LEU A 280 15.58 -9.56 -2.46
C LEU A 280 15.92 -10.74 -3.40
N PRO A 281 15.89 -11.98 -2.90
CA PRO A 281 16.33 -13.16 -3.65
C PRO A 281 15.57 -13.40 -4.96
N ASP A 282 14.25 -13.25 -4.93
CA ASP A 282 13.40 -13.54 -6.07
C ASP A 282 12.17 -12.62 -6.17
N MET A 283 11.44 -12.78 -7.28
CA MET A 283 10.26 -11.98 -7.60
C MET A 283 9.14 -12.12 -6.56
N ASN A 284 8.97 -13.31 -5.97
CA ASN A 284 7.95 -13.55 -4.96
C ASN A 284 8.30 -12.85 -3.63
N ASP A 285 9.58 -12.80 -3.27
CA ASP A 285 10.02 -12.05 -2.09
C ASP A 285 9.74 -10.54 -2.25
N ILE A 286 9.97 -9.96 -3.43
CA ILE A 286 9.62 -8.55 -3.73
C ILE A 286 8.12 -8.32 -3.56
N PHE A 287 7.31 -9.23 -4.09
CA PHE A 287 5.85 -9.16 -4.00
C PHE A 287 5.37 -9.22 -2.55
N ASN A 288 5.84 -10.21 -1.79
CA ASN A 288 5.50 -10.37 -0.38
C ASN A 288 5.95 -9.18 0.47
N TRP A 289 7.14 -8.64 0.19
CA TRP A 289 7.65 -7.47 0.87
C TRP A 289 6.79 -6.23 0.61
N LEU A 290 6.38 -5.96 -0.63
CA LEU A 290 5.52 -4.81 -0.95
C LEU A 290 4.14 -4.94 -0.31
N LEU A 291 3.54 -6.13 -0.33
CA LEU A 291 2.30 -6.41 0.41
C LEU A 291 2.48 -6.16 1.91
N ASN A 292 3.60 -6.59 2.49
CA ASN A 292 3.92 -6.32 3.88
C ASN A 292 4.08 -4.81 4.14
N LEU A 293 4.79 -4.07 3.29
CA LEU A 293 4.95 -2.62 3.40
C LEU A 293 3.60 -1.89 3.33
N ASN A 294 2.72 -2.29 2.40
CA ASN A 294 1.35 -1.77 2.31
C ASN A 294 0.56 -2.04 3.59
N SER A 295 0.75 -3.22 4.19
CA SER A 295 0.15 -3.60 5.47
C SER A 295 0.65 -2.80 6.69
N ILE A 296 1.76 -2.06 6.55
CA ILE A 296 2.26 -1.13 7.55
C ILE A 296 1.72 0.27 7.27
N VAL A 297 1.95 0.78 6.06
CA VAL A 297 1.71 2.19 5.76
C VAL A 297 0.21 2.52 5.73
N SER A 298 -0.62 1.65 5.13
CA SER A 298 -2.06 1.89 5.02
C SER A 298 -2.76 1.94 6.38
N PRO A 299 -2.64 0.93 7.27
CA PRO A 299 -3.20 1.02 8.63
C PRO A 299 -2.64 2.20 9.44
N GLY A 300 -1.35 2.51 9.28
CA GLY A 300 -0.72 3.66 9.94
C GLY A 300 -1.41 4.98 9.57
N VAL A 301 -1.82 5.14 8.31
CA VAL A 301 -2.57 6.30 7.85
C VAL A 301 -4.00 6.32 8.40
N THR A 302 -4.69 5.17 8.46
CA THR A 302 -6.05 5.06 9.03
C THR A 302 -6.11 5.51 10.49
N CYS A 303 -4.99 5.44 11.24
CA CYS A 303 -4.90 6.01 12.59
C CYS A 303 -5.27 7.50 12.62
N TRP A 304 -4.93 8.28 11.59
CA TRP A 304 -5.32 9.69 11.49
C TRP A 304 -6.82 9.88 11.36
N ILE A 305 -7.53 8.97 10.67
CA ILE A 305 -8.99 8.99 10.60
C ILE A 305 -9.58 8.76 11.98
N PHE A 306 -9.15 7.72 12.70
CA PHE A 306 -9.69 7.42 14.02
C PHE A 306 -9.42 8.56 15.00
N TYR A 307 -8.21 9.13 14.97
CA TYR A 307 -7.89 10.32 15.75
C TYR A 307 -8.79 11.50 15.40
N SER A 308 -8.99 11.78 14.11
CA SER A 308 -9.84 12.88 13.64
C SER A 308 -11.30 12.66 14.07
N PHE A 309 -11.81 11.44 13.96
CA PHE A 309 -13.14 11.05 14.43
C PHE A 309 -13.29 11.32 15.92
N MET A 310 -12.33 10.90 16.76
CA MET A 310 -12.34 11.19 18.19
C MET A 310 -12.38 12.70 18.49
N ARG A 311 -11.62 13.52 17.74
CA ARG A 311 -11.60 14.99 17.91
C ARG A 311 -12.91 15.64 17.49
N VAL A 312 -13.55 15.15 16.42
CA VAL A 312 -14.88 15.60 15.97
C VAL A 312 -15.93 15.25 17.02
N ARG A 313 -15.97 14.00 17.51
CA ARG A 313 -16.95 13.57 18.51
C ARG A 313 -16.78 14.23 19.87
N LYS A 314 -15.56 14.55 20.29
CA LYS A 314 -15.31 15.34 21.51
C LYS A 314 -15.85 16.78 21.41
N ASN A 315 -15.96 17.32 20.19
CA ASN A 315 -16.40 18.70 19.92
C ASN A 315 -17.63 18.72 19.01
N SER A 316 -18.59 17.80 19.23
CA SER A 316 -19.76 17.60 18.37
C SER A 316 -20.59 18.87 18.14
N ALA A 317 -20.69 19.75 19.15
CA ALA A 317 -21.35 21.05 19.04
C ALA A 317 -20.67 22.01 18.05
N LYS A 318 -19.34 21.94 17.91
CA LYS A 318 -18.57 22.76 16.96
C LYS A 318 -18.61 22.18 15.55
N TYR A 319 -18.76 20.86 15.42
CA TYR A 319 -18.72 20.14 14.14
C TYR A 319 -20.02 19.35 13.92
N PRO A 320 -21.13 20.03 13.62
CA PRO A 320 -22.42 19.38 13.42
C PRO A 320 -22.38 18.47 12.19
N SER A 321 -22.83 17.23 12.35
CA SER A 321 -22.84 16.22 11.28
C SER A 321 -24.26 15.99 10.74
N LYS A 322 -24.43 15.99 9.42
CA LYS A 322 -25.74 15.71 8.76
C LYS A 322 -26.26 14.29 9.01
N TYR A 323 -25.35 13.36 9.26
CA TYR A 323 -25.61 11.99 9.67
C TYR A 323 -24.71 11.64 10.85
N THR A 324 -25.22 10.86 11.80
CA THR A 324 -24.47 10.39 12.97
C THR A 324 -24.83 8.93 13.20
N TYR A 325 -23.84 8.04 13.03
CA TYR A 325 -24.01 6.61 13.27
C TYR A 325 -24.14 6.30 14.77
N ILE A 326 -23.13 6.69 15.57
CA ILE A 326 -23.14 6.53 17.03
C ILE A 326 -23.64 7.82 17.65
N LYS A 327 -24.87 7.81 18.19
CA LYS A 327 -25.50 9.01 18.76
C LYS A 327 -24.85 9.50 20.05
N ASN A 328 -24.30 8.59 20.86
CA ASN A 328 -23.64 8.92 22.12
C ASN A 328 -22.17 9.30 21.88
N ASP A 329 -21.80 10.56 22.16
CA ASP A 329 -20.44 11.08 21.95
C ASP A 329 -19.36 10.35 22.75
N LYS A 330 -19.65 9.95 23.99
CA LYS A 330 -18.69 9.21 24.83
C LYS A 330 -18.43 7.82 24.27
N LEU A 331 -19.50 7.12 23.86
CA LEU A 331 -19.39 5.81 23.24
C LEU A 331 -18.65 5.90 21.89
N ALA A 332 -18.98 6.90 21.07
CA ALA A 332 -18.32 7.12 19.79
C ALA A 332 -16.82 7.38 19.99
N TRP A 333 -16.46 8.18 21.00
CA TRP A 333 -15.07 8.44 21.34
C TRP A 333 -14.33 7.18 21.79
N LEU A 334 -14.96 6.34 22.63
CA LEU A 334 -14.37 5.07 23.09
C LEU A 334 -14.18 4.07 21.94
N VAL A 335 -15.14 3.96 21.02
CA VAL A 335 -15.00 3.14 19.81
C VAL A 335 -13.85 3.65 18.94
N GLY A 336 -13.75 4.97 18.75
CA GLY A 336 -12.63 5.58 18.04
C GLY A 336 -11.27 5.28 18.68
N LEU A 337 -11.19 5.34 20.02
CA LEU A 337 -9.97 4.99 20.75
C LEU A 337 -9.61 3.51 20.59
N ALA A 338 -10.58 2.60 20.71
CA ALA A 338 -10.36 1.17 20.54
C ALA A 338 -9.81 0.84 19.13
N LEU A 339 -10.43 1.40 18.09
CA LEU A 339 -9.98 1.23 16.71
C LEU A 339 -8.60 1.84 16.48
N LEU A 340 -8.31 3.01 17.05
CA LEU A 340 -6.98 3.63 17.01
C LEU A 340 -5.92 2.69 17.63
N ILE A 341 -6.18 2.16 18.82
CA ILE A 341 -5.23 1.29 19.54
C ILE A 341 -4.97 0.01 18.73
N VAL A 342 -6.02 -0.68 18.29
CA VAL A 342 -5.89 -1.93 17.51
C VAL A 342 -5.10 -1.67 16.22
N THR A 343 -5.42 -0.60 15.50
CA THR A 343 -4.75 -0.24 14.25
C THR A 343 -3.30 0.16 14.48
N ALA A 344 -3.01 0.93 15.52
CA ALA A 344 -1.65 1.35 15.87
C ALA A 344 -0.78 0.15 16.28
N VAL A 345 -1.32 -0.77 17.09
CA VAL A 345 -0.63 -2.01 17.47
C VAL A 345 -0.37 -2.88 16.24
N ALA A 346 -1.37 -3.07 15.38
CA ALA A 346 -1.19 -3.83 14.13
C ALA A 346 -0.15 -3.20 13.20
N THR A 347 -0.12 -1.87 13.10
CA THR A 347 0.89 -1.13 12.33
C THR A 347 2.30 -1.37 12.87
N ILE A 348 2.48 -1.28 14.19
CA ILE A 348 3.78 -1.48 14.86
C ILE A 348 4.26 -2.93 14.68
N LEU A 349 3.36 -3.90 14.85
CA LEU A 349 3.69 -5.32 14.70
C LEU A 349 3.89 -5.73 13.24
N GLY A 350 3.26 -5.03 12.30
CA GLY A 350 3.42 -5.24 10.86
C GLY A 350 4.85 -5.01 10.35
N PHE A 351 5.67 -4.20 11.06
CA PHE A 351 7.08 -4.03 10.71
C PHE A 351 7.87 -5.34 10.70
N ALA A 352 7.47 -6.30 11.54
CA ALA A 352 8.11 -7.61 11.59
C ALA A 352 7.76 -8.41 10.33
N PRO A 353 8.77 -8.84 9.54
CA PRO A 353 8.52 -9.69 8.37
C PRO A 353 7.80 -10.98 8.71
N GLN A 354 6.86 -11.38 7.85
CA GLN A 354 5.91 -12.47 8.09
C GLN A 354 6.32 -13.76 7.36
N ASP A 355 6.84 -13.65 6.14
CA ASP A 355 7.01 -14.78 5.20
C ASP A 355 8.42 -15.39 5.22
N VAL A 356 9.32 -14.82 6.02
CA VAL A 356 10.72 -15.26 6.11
C VAL A 356 11.07 -15.71 7.51
N LYS A 357 11.96 -16.71 7.61
CA LYS A 357 12.34 -17.31 8.89
C LYS A 357 12.88 -16.24 9.85
N GLN A 358 12.21 -16.09 10.99
CA GLN A 358 12.58 -15.11 12.01
C GLN A 358 14.06 -15.23 12.39
N GLY A 359 14.76 -14.10 12.38
CA GLY A 359 16.17 -14.02 12.72
C GLY A 359 17.15 -14.35 11.59
N SER A 360 16.68 -14.81 10.43
CA SER A 360 17.51 -15.02 9.24
C SER A 360 18.05 -13.71 8.65
N GLY A 361 19.11 -13.75 7.84
CA GLY A 361 19.66 -12.55 7.19
C GLY A 361 18.60 -11.80 6.37
N LEU A 362 17.75 -12.53 5.65
CA LEU A 362 16.64 -11.97 4.88
C LEU A 362 15.57 -11.31 5.77
N TRP A 363 15.23 -11.92 6.91
CA TRP A 363 14.30 -11.32 7.88
C TRP A 363 14.81 -9.98 8.42
N TRP A 364 16.12 -9.88 8.70
CA TRP A 364 16.68 -8.60 9.14
C TRP A 364 16.78 -7.58 8.01
N TYR A 365 17.05 -8.04 6.79
CA TYR A 365 17.04 -7.20 5.61
C TYR A 365 15.65 -6.58 5.39
N GLU A 366 14.60 -7.40 5.32
CA GLU A 366 13.20 -6.95 5.16
C GLU A 366 12.76 -5.99 6.28
N LEU A 367 13.11 -6.29 7.53
CA LEU A 367 12.81 -5.40 8.65
C LEU A 367 13.46 -4.02 8.47
N VAL A 368 14.72 -3.97 8.03
CA VAL A 368 15.44 -2.71 7.80
C VAL A 368 14.81 -1.92 6.67
N ILE A 369 14.55 -2.55 5.52
CA ILE A 369 13.93 -1.84 4.39
C ILE A 369 12.50 -1.40 4.69
N ASN A 370 11.74 -2.12 5.53
CA ASN A 370 10.44 -1.67 6.06
C ASN A 370 10.59 -0.38 6.87
N ILE A 371 11.53 -0.35 7.83
CA ILE A 371 11.80 0.82 8.66
C ILE A 371 12.25 2.00 7.80
N VAL A 372 13.22 1.78 6.91
CA VAL A 372 13.77 2.80 6.02
C VAL A 372 12.69 3.34 5.08
N ALA A 373 11.88 2.49 4.46
CA ALA A 373 10.80 2.91 3.57
C ALA A 373 9.79 3.78 4.32
N VAL A 374 9.32 3.37 5.50
CA VAL A 374 8.35 4.15 6.28
C VAL A 374 8.95 5.47 6.76
N ILE A 375 10.20 5.48 7.23
CA ILE A 375 10.89 6.72 7.66
C ILE A 375 11.02 7.70 6.50
N VAL A 376 11.41 7.23 5.30
CA VAL A 376 11.53 8.10 4.13
C VAL A 376 10.15 8.63 3.72
N LEU A 377 9.15 7.76 3.58
CA LEU A 377 7.80 8.12 3.15
C LEU A 377 7.13 9.12 4.12
N ILE A 378 7.17 8.86 5.43
CA ILE A 378 6.53 9.72 6.44
C ILE A 378 7.41 10.93 6.77
N GLY A 379 8.72 10.72 6.90
CA GLY A 379 9.69 11.74 7.31
C GLY A 379 9.81 12.89 6.30
N LEU A 380 9.74 12.61 5.00
CA LEU A 380 9.71 13.66 3.98
C LEU A 380 8.57 14.66 4.22
N GLY A 381 7.39 14.18 4.63
CA GLY A 381 6.25 15.03 4.95
C GLY A 381 6.51 16.00 6.09
N ALA A 382 7.27 15.57 7.10
CA ALA A 382 7.65 16.41 8.22
C ALA A 382 8.76 17.41 7.85
N ILE A 383 9.64 17.07 6.90
CA ILE A 383 10.77 17.90 6.47
C ILE A 383 10.34 19.03 5.53
N LEU A 384 9.40 18.78 4.61
CA LEU A 384 8.95 19.75 3.59
C LEU A 384 8.51 21.12 4.17
N PRO A 385 7.76 21.21 5.28
CA PRO A 385 7.48 22.47 5.98
C PRO A 385 8.71 23.27 6.38
N GLY A 386 9.77 22.59 6.81
CA GLY A 386 11.04 23.22 7.16
C GLY A 386 11.73 23.83 5.94
N ILE A 387 11.72 23.11 4.82
CA ILE A 387 12.21 23.60 3.52
C ILE A 387 11.40 24.83 3.09
N ARG A 388 10.07 24.77 3.23
CA ARG A 388 9.18 25.88 2.87
C ARG A 388 9.45 27.14 3.69
N ARG A 389 9.66 27.02 5.01
CA ARG A 389 10.05 28.15 5.88
C ARG A 389 11.36 28.79 5.43
N ARG A 390 12.35 27.98 5.02
CA ARG A 390 13.63 28.50 4.50
C ARG A 390 13.48 29.26 3.18
N GLU A 391 12.60 28.81 2.27
CA GLU A 391 12.29 29.59 1.06
C GLU A 391 11.66 30.95 1.40
N GLU A 392 10.84 31.02 2.45
CA GLU A 392 10.22 32.27 2.89
C GLU A 392 11.24 33.23 3.51
N GLU A 393 12.17 32.69 4.30
CA GLU A 393 13.24 33.40 5.00
C GLU A 393 14.36 33.88 4.07
N TYR A 394 14.92 33.00 3.22
CA TYR A 394 16.12 33.28 2.40
C TYR A 394 15.82 33.46 0.88
N GLY A 395 14.57 33.28 0.47
CA GLY A 395 14.13 33.32 -0.94
C GLY A 395 14.43 32.04 -1.73
N THR A 396 15.44 31.26 -1.31
CA THR A 396 15.78 29.92 -1.80
C THR A 396 15.98 28.98 -0.62
N ALA A 397 15.60 27.70 -0.74
CA ALA A 397 15.71 26.76 0.39
C ALA A 397 17.17 26.34 0.69
N PHE A 398 17.90 25.97 -0.37
CA PHE A 398 19.27 25.48 -0.34
C PHE A 398 19.98 25.85 -1.63
N ASP A 399 21.29 26.10 -1.55
CA ASP A 399 22.13 26.28 -2.72
C ASP A 399 22.49 24.94 -3.40
N LYS A 400 23.04 25.00 -4.61
CA LYS A 400 23.39 23.81 -5.40
C LYS A 400 24.35 22.87 -4.65
N GLN A 401 25.28 23.42 -3.88
CA GLN A 401 26.29 22.64 -3.16
C GLN A 401 25.66 21.93 -1.95
N GLN A 402 24.75 22.60 -1.24
CA GLN A 402 23.96 22.01 -0.15
C GLN A 402 23.11 20.84 -0.65
N TRP A 403 22.41 21.00 -1.79
CA TRP A 403 21.63 19.91 -2.38
C TRP A 403 22.48 18.68 -2.70
N ILE A 404 23.66 18.87 -3.30
CA ILE A 404 24.56 17.77 -3.66
C ILE A 404 25.03 17.03 -2.40
N TRP A 405 25.52 17.75 -1.39
CA TRP A 405 26.04 17.12 -0.18
C TRP A 405 24.96 16.40 0.63
N MET A 406 23.78 17.00 0.77
CA MET A 406 22.65 16.34 1.42
C MET A 406 22.24 15.07 0.66
N GLY A 407 22.19 15.12 -0.68
CA GLY A 407 21.91 13.95 -1.52
C GLY A 407 22.93 12.82 -1.34
N ILE A 408 24.22 13.15 -1.35
CA ILE A 408 25.31 12.16 -1.14
C ILE A 408 25.20 11.51 0.25
N LEU A 409 24.96 12.30 1.29
CA LEU A 409 24.84 11.77 2.66
C LEU A 409 23.63 10.85 2.82
N ILE A 410 22.48 11.24 2.27
CA ILE A 410 21.25 10.44 2.33
C ILE A 410 21.40 9.15 1.52
N ILE A 411 21.86 9.23 0.27
CA ILE A 411 22.03 8.04 -0.59
C ILE A 411 23.10 7.12 -0.02
N GLY A 412 24.22 7.68 0.46
CA GLY A 412 25.29 6.91 1.08
C GLY A 412 24.82 6.17 2.33
N SER A 413 24.05 6.83 3.19
CA SER A 413 23.45 6.23 4.38
C SER A 413 22.49 5.10 4.03
N ILE A 414 21.57 5.30 3.07
CA ILE A 414 20.66 4.25 2.61
C ILE A 414 21.43 3.01 2.12
N ILE A 415 22.46 3.21 1.30
CA ILE A 415 23.29 2.11 0.78
C ILE A 415 24.00 1.39 1.93
N LEU A 416 24.54 2.14 2.88
CA LEU A 416 25.28 1.58 4.01
C LEU A 416 24.37 0.84 5.00
N ASP A 417 23.16 1.34 5.24
CA ASP A 417 22.12 0.68 6.05
C ASP A 417 21.62 -0.60 5.40
N VAL A 418 21.37 -0.58 4.08
CA VAL A 418 21.03 -1.76 3.28
C VAL A 418 22.13 -2.81 3.39
N TRP A 419 23.39 -2.39 3.25
CA TRP A 419 24.53 -3.29 3.38
C TRP A 419 24.66 -3.83 4.80
N LEU A 420 24.62 -2.99 5.84
CA LEU A 420 24.68 -3.41 7.25
C LEU A 420 23.57 -4.39 7.60
N GLY A 421 22.35 -4.17 7.11
CA GLY A 421 21.20 -5.05 7.29
C GLY A 421 21.42 -6.44 6.72
N SER A 422 22.16 -6.55 5.60
CA SER A 422 22.52 -7.82 4.98
C SER A 422 23.62 -8.60 5.72
N THR A 423 24.40 -7.93 6.59
CA THR A 423 25.51 -8.58 7.32
C THR A 423 25.03 -9.41 8.52
N LYS A 424 25.85 -10.38 8.96
CA LYS A 424 25.60 -11.19 10.18
C LYS A 424 26.20 -10.59 11.46
N ILE A 425 26.51 -9.29 11.47
CA ILE A 425 27.21 -8.62 12.59
C ILE A 425 26.29 -8.55 13.83
N SER A 426 26.84 -8.85 15.01
CA SER A 426 26.16 -8.62 16.29
C SER A 426 25.90 -7.13 16.51
N MET A 427 24.72 -6.75 16.99
CA MET A 427 24.29 -5.34 17.16
C MET A 427 24.07 -4.54 15.87
N ARG A 428 23.90 -5.19 14.70
CA ARG A 428 23.62 -4.49 13.42
C ARG A 428 22.48 -3.47 13.48
N ILE A 429 21.40 -3.74 14.22
CA ILE A 429 20.27 -2.80 14.36
C ILE A 429 20.73 -1.53 15.06
N ALA A 430 21.53 -1.66 16.11
CA ALA A 430 22.08 -0.51 16.82
C ALA A 430 23.05 0.27 15.93
N LEU A 431 23.85 -0.42 15.10
CA LEU A 431 24.74 0.22 14.13
C LEU A 431 23.95 1.00 13.07
N ILE A 432 22.89 0.43 12.52
CA ILE A 432 21.98 1.11 11.57
C ILE A 432 21.34 2.34 12.22
N ILE A 433 20.84 2.22 13.44
CA ILE A 433 20.25 3.36 14.15
C ILE A 433 21.30 4.47 14.37
N ILE A 434 22.52 4.11 14.78
CA ILE A 434 23.60 5.06 15.00
C ILE A 434 24.01 5.74 13.68
N GLU A 435 24.17 4.97 12.62
CA GLU A 435 24.50 5.44 11.27
C GLU A 435 23.44 6.43 10.78
N ALA A 436 22.17 6.04 10.81
CA ALA A 436 21.07 6.88 10.36
C ALA A 436 21.01 8.20 11.16
N ILE A 437 21.25 8.15 12.47
CA ILE A 437 21.34 9.36 13.32
C ILE A 437 22.51 10.24 12.87
N ILE A 438 23.69 9.66 12.61
CA ILE A 438 24.87 10.40 12.14
C ILE A 438 24.59 11.03 10.78
N ALA A 439 24.03 10.29 9.82
CA ALA A 439 23.69 10.76 8.50
C ALA A 439 22.67 11.91 8.54
N LEU A 440 21.63 11.79 9.39
CA LEU A 440 20.65 12.85 9.61
C LEU A 440 21.29 14.09 10.23
N LEU A 441 22.19 13.93 11.21
CA LEU A 441 22.93 15.04 11.83
C LEU A 441 23.84 15.74 10.81
N LEU A 442 24.60 14.99 10.02
CA LEU A 442 25.46 15.56 8.97
C LEU A 442 24.64 16.29 7.91
N THR A 443 23.54 15.70 7.47
CA THR A 443 22.61 16.31 6.51
C THR A 443 22.02 17.60 7.08
N TRP A 444 21.63 17.60 8.35
CA TRP A 444 21.17 18.80 9.05
C TRP A 444 22.25 19.87 9.19
N LEU A 445 23.51 19.49 9.47
CA LEU A 445 24.65 20.41 9.56
C LEU A 445 24.95 21.11 8.22
N VAL A 446 24.76 20.41 7.10
CA VAL A 446 24.86 20.98 5.74
C VAL A 446 23.66 21.88 5.47
N GLY A 447 22.45 21.37 5.73
CA GLY A 447 21.19 22.04 5.45
C GLY A 447 20.97 23.31 6.29
N ARG A 448 21.45 23.37 7.54
CA ARG A 448 21.23 24.53 8.42
C ARG A 448 21.95 25.80 7.97
N ARG A 449 23.03 25.68 7.17
CA ARG A 449 23.83 26.83 6.72
C ARG A 449 22.99 27.76 5.84
N LYS A 450 23.23 29.08 5.92
CA LYS A 450 22.56 30.04 5.02
C LYS A 450 22.96 29.72 3.57
N PRO A 451 22.00 29.62 2.63
CA PRO A 451 22.32 29.37 1.22
C PRO A 451 23.21 30.49 0.68
N LYS A 452 24.22 30.15 -0.13
CA LYS A 452 25.08 31.17 -0.76
C LYS A 452 24.30 32.10 -1.70
N ASP A 453 23.27 31.56 -2.36
CA ASP A 453 22.42 32.29 -3.30
C ASP A 453 21.15 32.86 -2.62
N ALA A 454 21.25 33.22 -1.34
CA ALA A 454 20.12 33.80 -0.61
C ALA A 454 19.76 35.18 -1.16
N THR A 455 18.51 35.35 -1.57
CA THR A 455 17.97 36.60 -2.16
C THR A 455 17.22 37.46 -1.15
N LYS A 456 17.03 36.93 0.06
CA LYS A 456 16.55 37.59 1.28
C LYS A 456 17.53 37.27 2.41
#